data_AF-A0A1F5XVA9-F1
#
_entry.id   AF-A0A1F5XVA9-F1
#
_cell.length_a   1.000
_cell.length_b   1.000
_cell.length_c   1.000
_cell.angle_alpha   90.00
_cell.angle_beta   90.00
_cell.angle_gamma   90.00
#
_symmetry.space_group_name_H-M   'P 1'
#
loop_
_entity.id
_entity.type
_entity.pdbx_description
1 polymer ?
#
loop_
_entity_poly.entity_id
_entity_poly.type
_entity_poly.pdbx_seq_one_letter_code
_entity_poly.pdbx_strand_id
1 'polypeptide(L)'
;MENETKQKDSLLPASILVSTIILAGVWLYTSGPRDQQNQTQIQPPQKTSEGIILPIRWGDLGVKMVSASVIDAKKFEQLYANREGLNNEAKELLYGDKNGNLKITSENSGMILNLLWALGLGAKNDILESGPIAQYGDTGNFASTGGWTIAKGNAMDHYSKHAFFKLTPEQQALVENVSKNIYRPCCDNSTNFPDCNHGMAMLGLLEIMASQGISEKEMYKTALQVNSFWFPEEYAAIARYFASKGQTLSAIDPKEILGRNYSSASGFRKIAALVPQVKSSGGGGCGVDSGQPTAPQQQSGCGI
;
A
#
# COMPACT_ATOMS: atom_id res chain seq x y z
N MET A 1 8.11 -40.50 -84.48
CA MET A 1 9.43 -40.17 -83.92
C MET A 1 9.40 -38.67 -83.68
N GLU A 2 8.97 -38.28 -82.48
CA GLU A 2 9.83 -37.85 -81.34
C GLU A 2 10.01 -36.33 -81.39
N ASN A 3 10.03 -35.57 -80.30
CA ASN A 3 9.45 -35.66 -78.96
C ASN A 3 9.52 -34.22 -78.43
N GLU A 4 8.59 -33.84 -77.54
CA GLU A 4 8.49 -32.51 -76.94
C GLU A 4 9.71 -32.14 -76.08
N THR A 5 9.92 -30.84 -75.83
CA THR A 5 10.06 -30.35 -74.45
C THR A 5 9.82 -28.84 -74.37
N LYS A 6 8.78 -28.48 -73.63
CA LYS A 6 8.37 -27.11 -73.28
C LYS A 6 8.79 -26.86 -71.83
N GLN A 7 9.75 -25.97 -71.60
CA GLN A 7 10.09 -25.53 -70.24
C GLN A 7 8.98 -24.63 -69.68
N LYS A 8 8.52 -24.94 -68.46
CA LYS A 8 7.49 -24.22 -67.72
C LYS A 8 8.14 -23.30 -66.68
N ASP A 9 7.84 -22.01 -66.74
CA ASP A 9 8.14 -21.05 -65.68
C ASP A 9 7.29 -21.32 -64.44
N SER A 10 7.94 -21.74 -63.36
CA SER A 10 7.34 -22.12 -62.07
C SER A 10 7.44 -21.01 -61.01
N LEU A 11 7.60 -19.75 -61.41
CA LEU A 11 7.92 -18.67 -60.46
C LEU A 11 6.73 -17.80 -60.02
N LEU A 12 5.55 -17.99 -60.60
CA LEU A 12 4.35 -17.20 -60.25
C LEU A 12 3.43 -17.79 -59.16
N PRO A 13 3.34 -19.11 -58.90
CA PRO A 13 2.44 -19.60 -57.85
C PRO A 13 3.06 -19.60 -56.44
N ALA A 14 4.39 -19.50 -56.30
CA ALA A 14 5.07 -19.54 -55.00
C ALA A 14 4.99 -18.21 -54.23
N SER A 15 5.03 -17.07 -54.93
CA SER A 15 4.98 -15.73 -54.32
C SER A 15 3.61 -15.36 -53.73
N ILE A 16 2.54 -15.93 -54.28
CA ILE A 16 1.16 -15.74 -53.76
C ILE A 16 0.96 -16.52 -52.45
N LEU A 17 1.55 -17.71 -52.32
CA LEU A 17 1.47 -18.56 -51.11
C LEU A 17 2.29 -18.01 -49.93
N VAL A 18 3.45 -17.39 -50.19
CA VAL A 18 4.26 -16.78 -49.12
C VAL A 18 3.62 -15.49 -48.58
N SER A 19 2.96 -14.72 -49.45
CA SER A 19 2.30 -13.46 -49.07
C SER A 19 1.07 -13.69 -48.18
N THR A 20 0.30 -14.76 -48.42
CA THR A 20 -0.87 -15.12 -47.58
C THR A 20 -0.46 -15.65 -46.20
N ILE A 21 0.66 -16.37 -46.10
CA ILE A 21 1.19 -16.86 -44.81
C ILE A 21 1.71 -15.70 -43.95
N ILE A 22 2.37 -14.70 -44.54
CA ILE A 22 2.86 -13.51 -43.81
C ILE A 22 1.67 -12.67 -43.31
N LEU A 23 0.65 -12.44 -44.13
CA LEU A 23 -0.54 -11.70 -43.71
C LEU A 23 -1.37 -12.45 -42.65
N ALA A 24 -1.48 -13.77 -42.74
CA ALA A 24 -2.13 -14.59 -41.71
C ALA A 24 -1.32 -14.61 -40.40
N GLY A 25 0.01 -14.64 -40.47
CA GLY A 25 0.90 -14.55 -39.31
C GLY A 25 0.84 -13.20 -38.61
N VAL A 26 0.77 -12.10 -39.37
CA VAL A 26 0.56 -10.75 -38.81
C VAL A 26 -0.83 -10.63 -38.19
N TRP A 27 -1.88 -11.16 -38.83
CA TRP A 27 -3.23 -11.12 -38.27
C TRP A 27 -3.37 -11.99 -37.00
N LEU A 28 -2.73 -13.16 -36.92
CA LEU A 28 -2.67 -13.97 -35.72
C LEU A 28 -1.81 -13.33 -34.60
N TYR A 29 -0.77 -12.59 -34.95
CA TYR A 29 0.07 -11.87 -33.99
C TYR A 29 -0.62 -10.62 -33.42
N THR A 30 -1.41 -9.90 -34.23
CA THR A 30 -2.17 -8.73 -33.77
C THR A 30 -3.50 -9.10 -33.11
N SER A 31 -4.01 -10.31 -33.34
CA SER A 31 -5.31 -10.79 -32.84
C SER A 31 -5.20 -11.92 -31.80
N GLY A 32 -3.99 -12.23 -31.33
CA GLY A 32 -3.79 -13.15 -30.22
C GLY A 32 -4.56 -12.69 -28.97
N PRO A 33 -5.03 -13.62 -28.11
CA PRO A 33 -5.77 -13.27 -26.92
C PRO A 33 -4.90 -12.36 -26.07
N ARG A 34 -5.27 -11.08 -25.99
CA ARG A 34 -4.72 -10.20 -24.96
C ARG A 34 -5.12 -10.85 -23.65
N ASP A 35 -4.14 -11.41 -22.94
CA ASP A 35 -4.29 -11.73 -21.54
C ASP A 35 -4.84 -10.47 -20.88
N GLN A 36 -6.14 -10.49 -20.59
CA GLN A 36 -6.75 -9.59 -19.64
C GLN A 36 -6.21 -10.00 -18.28
N GLN A 37 -4.93 -9.71 -18.04
CA GLN A 37 -4.48 -9.44 -16.69
C GLN A 37 -5.41 -8.37 -16.17
N ASN A 38 -6.20 -8.77 -15.19
CA ASN A 38 -7.20 -8.02 -14.48
C ASN A 38 -6.57 -6.69 -14.05
N GLN A 39 -6.64 -5.67 -14.90
CA GLN A 39 -6.24 -4.31 -14.57
C GLN A 39 -7.32 -3.81 -13.63
N THR A 40 -7.13 -4.08 -12.33
CA THR A 40 -7.93 -3.50 -11.27
C THR A 40 -7.90 -1.99 -11.48
N GLN A 41 -9.01 -1.43 -11.97
CA GLN A 41 -9.14 -0.01 -12.19
C GLN A 41 -8.91 0.69 -10.85
N ILE A 42 -7.93 1.60 -10.80
CA ILE A 42 -7.69 2.44 -9.63
C ILE A 42 -8.78 3.51 -9.62
N GLN A 43 -9.97 3.11 -9.18
CA GLN A 43 -10.99 4.04 -8.73
C GLN A 43 -10.77 4.26 -7.23
N PRO A 44 -10.94 5.49 -6.70
CA PRO A 44 -10.96 5.67 -5.25
C PRO A 44 -12.02 4.71 -4.70
N PRO A 45 -11.75 3.98 -3.60
CA PRO A 45 -12.68 2.98 -3.09
C PRO A 45 -14.02 3.68 -2.82
N GLN A 46 -14.96 3.50 -3.74
CA GLN A 46 -16.37 3.64 -3.43
C GLN A 46 -16.63 2.61 -2.33
N LYS A 47 -17.47 2.94 -1.35
CA LYS A 47 -17.75 2.14 -0.17
C LYS A 47 -18.42 0.79 -0.56
N THR A 48 -17.66 -0.09 -1.18
CA THR A 48 -18.04 -1.45 -1.57
C THR A 48 -17.32 -2.39 -0.62
N SER A 49 -18.06 -3.34 -0.07
CA SER A 49 -17.56 -4.33 0.90
C SER A 49 -16.56 -5.33 0.29
N GLU A 50 -16.31 -5.27 -1.02
CA GLU A 50 -15.48 -6.25 -1.72
C GLU A 50 -14.00 -6.13 -1.36
N GLY A 51 -13.52 -4.92 -1.04
CA GLY A 51 -12.10 -4.66 -0.75
C GLY A 51 -11.15 -5.07 -1.87
N ILE A 52 -9.86 -5.19 -1.57
CA ILE A 52 -8.84 -5.68 -2.51
C ILE A 52 -7.90 -6.70 -1.85
N ILE A 53 -7.39 -7.62 -2.66
CA ILE A 53 -6.34 -8.55 -2.27
C ILE A 53 -4.99 -7.91 -2.64
N LEU A 54 -4.13 -7.72 -1.64
CA LEU A 54 -2.79 -7.18 -1.81
C LEU A 54 -1.85 -8.26 -2.34
N PRO A 55 -0.80 -7.92 -3.11
CA PRO A 55 0.16 -8.89 -3.65
C PRO A 55 1.19 -9.32 -2.59
N ILE A 56 0.77 -9.50 -1.35
CA ILE A 56 1.62 -9.92 -0.23
C ILE A 56 0.98 -11.09 0.50
N ARG A 57 1.74 -12.16 0.66
CA ARG A 57 1.34 -13.30 1.49
C ARG A 57 1.66 -13.01 2.96
N TRP A 58 0.68 -13.15 3.84
CA TRP A 58 0.85 -12.89 5.27
C TRP A 58 1.56 -14.04 6.00
N GLY A 59 1.25 -15.30 5.66
CA GLY A 59 1.86 -16.47 6.29
C GLY A 59 1.61 -16.52 7.80
N ASP A 60 2.72 -16.51 8.56
CA ASP A 60 2.78 -16.63 10.02
C ASP A 60 3.25 -15.35 10.72
N LEU A 61 3.20 -14.19 10.04
CA LEU A 61 3.74 -12.94 10.59
C LEU A 61 3.05 -12.49 11.89
N GLY A 62 1.74 -12.70 12.02
CA GLY A 62 1.03 -12.46 13.28
C GLY A 62 1.59 -13.28 14.43
N VAL A 63 1.73 -14.59 14.22
CA VAL A 63 2.31 -15.52 15.20
C VAL A 63 3.72 -15.11 15.60
N LYS A 64 4.56 -14.73 14.62
CA LYS A 64 5.92 -14.24 14.86
C LYS A 64 5.94 -12.97 15.70
N MET A 65 5.10 -11.99 15.38
CA MET A 65 5.04 -10.71 16.12
C MET A 65 4.51 -10.89 17.55
N VAL A 66 3.55 -11.78 17.76
CA VAL A 66 3.06 -12.14 19.10
C VAL A 66 4.13 -12.87 19.90
N SER A 67 4.81 -13.84 19.28
CA SER A 67 5.91 -14.60 19.92
C SER A 67 7.08 -13.70 20.29
N ALA A 68 7.42 -12.75 19.42
CA ALA A 68 8.44 -11.73 19.65
C ALA A 68 8.00 -10.60 20.59
N SER A 69 6.77 -10.66 21.12
CA SER A 69 6.19 -9.69 22.06
C SER A 69 6.01 -8.27 21.52
N VAL A 70 6.20 -8.06 20.21
CA VAL A 70 5.87 -6.80 19.52
C VAL A 70 4.38 -6.51 19.61
N ILE A 71 3.56 -7.57 19.61
CA ILE A 71 2.13 -7.53 19.87
C ILE A 71 1.83 -8.32 21.15
N ASP A 72 1.25 -7.67 22.15
CA ASP A 72 0.49 -8.39 23.17
C ASP A 72 -0.89 -8.74 22.60
N ALA A 73 -1.09 -10.01 22.28
CA ALA A 73 -2.32 -10.51 21.67
C ALA A 73 -3.59 -10.13 22.47
N LYS A 74 -3.54 -10.13 23.80
CA LYS A 74 -4.70 -9.76 24.63
C LYS A 74 -5.00 -8.28 24.53
N LYS A 75 -3.97 -7.42 24.55
CA LYS A 75 -4.17 -5.97 24.35
C LYS A 75 -4.69 -5.68 22.95
N PHE A 76 -4.18 -6.40 21.94
CA PHE A 76 -4.64 -6.25 20.56
C PHE A 76 -6.11 -6.63 20.42
N GLU A 77 -6.56 -7.75 20.98
CA GLU A 77 -8.00 -8.11 21.02
C GLU A 77 -8.84 -7.06 21.74
N GLN A 78 -8.37 -6.59 22.89
CA GLN A 78 -9.08 -5.59 23.70
C GLN A 78 -9.29 -4.27 22.94
N LEU A 79 -8.36 -3.89 22.05
CA LEU A 79 -8.50 -2.71 21.20
C LEU A 79 -9.75 -2.74 20.32
N TYR A 80 -10.21 -3.94 19.94
CA TYR A 80 -11.38 -4.13 19.07
C TYR A 80 -12.62 -4.63 19.81
N ALA A 81 -12.54 -4.89 21.12
CA ALA A 81 -13.65 -5.44 21.90
C ALA A 81 -14.93 -4.58 21.82
N ASN A 82 -14.79 -3.26 21.75
CA ASN A 82 -15.91 -2.33 21.61
C ASN A 82 -16.46 -2.20 20.17
N ARG A 83 -15.82 -2.86 19.20
CA ARG A 83 -16.17 -2.86 17.76
C ARG A 83 -16.49 -4.28 17.29
N GLU A 84 -17.34 -4.98 18.06
CA GLU A 84 -17.73 -6.39 17.84
C GLU A 84 -16.60 -7.43 18.02
N GLY A 85 -15.39 -6.99 18.36
CA GLY A 85 -14.23 -7.86 18.53
C GLY A 85 -13.58 -8.25 17.20
N LEU A 86 -12.57 -9.14 17.28
CA LEU A 86 -11.94 -9.71 16.09
C LEU A 86 -12.84 -10.81 15.50
N ASN A 87 -13.19 -10.68 14.22
CA ASN A 87 -13.80 -11.77 13.46
C ASN A 87 -12.79 -12.92 13.19
N ASN A 88 -13.24 -13.99 12.55
CA ASN A 88 -12.41 -15.18 12.33
C ASN A 88 -11.21 -14.87 11.43
N GLU A 89 -11.40 -14.06 10.39
CA GLU A 89 -10.32 -13.65 9.48
C GLU A 89 -9.26 -12.83 10.22
N ALA A 90 -9.68 -11.89 11.08
CA ALA A 90 -8.78 -11.09 11.91
C ALA A 90 -8.01 -11.93 12.93
N LYS A 91 -8.67 -12.91 13.55
CA LYS A 91 -8.00 -13.87 14.45
C LYS A 91 -6.99 -14.71 13.71
N GLU A 92 -7.30 -15.15 12.49
CA GLU A 92 -6.36 -15.92 11.66
C GLU A 92 -5.11 -15.09 11.30
N LEU A 93 -5.26 -13.79 11.03
CA LEU A 93 -4.10 -12.92 10.82
C LEU A 93 -3.22 -12.77 12.06
N LEU A 94 -3.77 -12.91 13.28
CA LEU A 94 -3.01 -12.79 14.53
C LEU A 94 -2.41 -14.12 14.99
N TYR A 95 -3.14 -15.23 14.82
CA TYR A 95 -2.80 -16.54 15.41
C TYR A 95 -2.54 -17.65 14.41
N GLY A 96 -2.93 -17.48 13.14
CA GLY A 96 -2.74 -18.46 12.07
C GLY A 96 -1.33 -18.45 11.49
N ASP A 97 -0.88 -19.60 11.01
CA ASP A 97 0.45 -19.80 10.42
C ASP A 97 0.45 -19.95 8.89
N LYS A 98 -0.73 -20.08 8.28
CA LYS A 98 -0.91 -20.40 6.84
C LYS A 98 -1.75 -19.38 6.10
N ASN A 99 -1.76 -18.14 6.57
CA ASN A 99 -2.50 -17.06 5.91
C ASN A 99 -2.04 -16.88 4.46
N GLY A 100 -3.03 -16.68 3.59
CA GLY A 100 -2.82 -16.35 2.18
C GLY A 100 -2.44 -14.89 1.98
N ASN A 101 -2.89 -14.32 0.87
CA ASN A 101 -2.67 -12.91 0.59
C ASN A 101 -3.52 -12.02 1.49
N LEU A 102 -2.95 -10.90 1.96
CA LEU A 102 -3.69 -9.94 2.77
C LEU A 102 -4.84 -9.32 1.96
N LYS A 103 -6.01 -9.22 2.58
CA LYS A 103 -7.17 -8.50 2.04
C LYS A 103 -7.44 -7.26 2.88
N ILE A 104 -7.51 -6.10 2.24
CA ILE A 104 -7.92 -4.85 2.86
C ILE A 104 -9.32 -4.46 2.37
N THR A 105 -10.18 -4.07 3.30
CA THR A 105 -11.53 -3.57 3.06
C THR A 105 -11.71 -2.26 3.83
N SER A 106 -12.81 -1.55 3.59
CA SER A 106 -13.13 -0.35 4.36
C SER A 106 -13.26 -0.66 5.86
N GLU A 107 -13.83 -1.82 6.17
CA GLU A 107 -14.13 -2.30 7.53
C GLU A 107 -12.87 -2.71 8.30
N ASN A 108 -11.92 -3.40 7.64
CA ASN A 108 -10.72 -3.92 8.32
C ASN A 108 -9.48 -3.03 8.17
N SER A 109 -9.55 -1.93 7.41
CA SER A 109 -8.43 -1.04 7.08
C SER A 109 -7.60 -0.60 8.30
N GLY A 110 -8.27 -0.23 9.40
CA GLY A 110 -7.61 0.16 10.65
C GLY A 110 -6.91 -0.99 11.38
N MET A 111 -7.40 -2.22 11.24
CA MET A 111 -6.72 -3.41 11.78
C MET A 111 -5.49 -3.77 10.95
N ILE A 112 -5.62 -3.74 9.62
CA ILE A 112 -4.49 -3.95 8.72
C ILE A 112 -3.40 -2.89 8.98
N LEU A 113 -3.78 -1.63 9.22
CA LEU A 113 -2.86 -0.58 9.65
C LEU A 113 -2.11 -0.99 10.92
N ASN A 114 -2.80 -1.42 11.98
CA ASN A 114 -2.14 -1.76 13.25
C ASN A 114 -1.23 -3.00 13.15
N LEU A 115 -1.60 -4.00 12.34
CA LEU A 115 -0.74 -5.17 12.09
C LEU A 115 0.52 -4.76 11.31
N LEU A 116 0.38 -3.94 10.27
CA LEU A 116 1.52 -3.45 9.50
C LEU A 116 2.37 -2.45 10.29
N TRP A 117 1.77 -1.67 11.19
CA TRP A 117 2.49 -0.80 12.11
C TRP A 117 3.37 -1.62 13.06
N ALA A 118 2.82 -2.66 13.69
CA ALA A 118 3.60 -3.59 14.50
C ALA A 118 4.76 -4.20 13.70
N LEU A 119 4.49 -4.59 12.46
CA LEU A 119 5.48 -5.18 11.57
C LEU A 119 6.61 -4.19 11.27
N GLY A 120 6.29 -3.00 10.78
CA GLY A 120 7.30 -1.98 10.45
C GLY A 120 8.08 -1.49 11.66
N LEU A 121 7.45 -1.43 12.85
CA LEU A 121 8.16 -1.08 14.09
C LEU A 121 9.13 -2.19 14.53
N GLY A 122 8.68 -3.44 14.47
CA GLY A 122 9.41 -4.59 15.01
C GLY A 122 10.47 -5.16 14.07
N ALA A 123 10.23 -5.12 12.77
CA ALA A 123 11.14 -5.67 11.76
C ALA A 123 12.46 -4.89 11.73
N LYS A 124 13.58 -5.60 11.69
CA LYS A 124 14.90 -4.97 11.56
C LYS A 124 15.04 -4.27 10.20
N ASN A 125 15.34 -2.97 10.20
CA ASN A 125 15.52 -2.18 8.99
C ASN A 125 16.48 -0.99 9.16
N ASP A 126 17.40 -0.84 8.21
CA ASP A 126 18.41 0.23 8.21
C ASP A 126 17.81 1.65 8.13
N ILE A 127 16.59 1.81 7.57
CA ILE A 127 15.85 3.09 7.54
C ILE A 127 15.55 3.58 8.96
N LEU A 128 15.29 2.68 9.90
CA LEU A 128 15.01 3.01 11.30
C LEU A 128 16.29 3.20 12.12
N GLU A 129 17.37 2.49 11.79
CA GLU A 129 18.63 2.52 12.55
C GLU A 129 19.57 3.65 12.13
N SER A 130 19.57 4.00 10.85
CA SER A 130 20.54 4.94 10.25
C SER A 130 19.89 6.00 9.35
N GLY A 131 18.59 5.84 9.05
CA GLY A 131 17.86 6.78 8.23
C GLY A 131 17.49 8.09 8.94
N PRO A 132 16.74 8.97 8.25
CA PRO A 132 16.43 10.32 8.74
C PRO A 132 15.79 10.40 10.14
N ILE A 133 14.99 9.41 10.53
CA ILE A 133 14.34 9.38 11.84
C ILE A 133 15.35 9.19 12.99
N ALA A 134 16.39 8.37 12.78
CA ALA A 134 17.44 8.13 13.77
C ALA A 134 18.29 9.39 14.05
N GLN A 135 18.42 10.26 13.04
CA GLN A 135 19.19 11.51 13.14
C GLN A 135 18.50 12.57 14.02
N TYR A 136 17.23 12.38 14.36
CA TYR A 136 16.47 13.33 15.19
C TYR A 136 16.80 13.23 16.69
N GLY A 137 17.38 12.10 17.15
CA GLY A 137 17.90 11.92 18.51
C GLY A 137 16.89 11.46 19.57
N ASP A 138 15.59 11.63 19.34
CA ASP A 138 14.52 11.22 20.28
C ASP A 138 13.48 10.33 19.61
N THR A 139 13.94 9.18 19.12
CA THR A 139 13.10 8.25 18.36
C THR A 139 11.95 7.65 19.17
N GLY A 140 12.01 7.68 20.50
CA GLY A 140 10.97 7.14 21.38
C GLY A 140 9.71 8.00 21.48
N ASN A 141 9.79 9.29 21.14
CA ASN A 141 8.70 10.24 21.31
C ASN A 141 7.87 10.48 20.05
N PHE A 142 8.15 9.77 18.95
CA PHE A 142 7.32 9.83 17.75
C PHE A 142 5.99 9.09 17.95
N ALA A 143 4.97 9.50 17.21
CA ALA A 143 3.66 8.83 17.25
C ALA A 143 3.76 7.36 16.79
N SER A 144 4.70 7.03 15.90
CA SER A 144 4.98 5.66 15.47
C SER A 144 5.63 4.77 16.53
N THR A 145 6.27 5.34 17.56
CA THR A 145 6.99 4.58 18.59
C THR A 145 6.30 4.74 19.94
N GLY A 146 6.28 5.94 20.51
CA GLY A 146 5.61 6.25 21.78
C GLY A 146 4.10 5.98 21.74
N GLY A 147 3.47 6.05 20.56
CA GLY A 147 2.07 5.67 20.38
C GLY A 147 1.80 4.16 20.38
N TRP A 148 2.83 3.32 20.24
CA TRP A 148 2.68 1.86 20.20
C TRP A 148 2.67 1.26 21.61
N THR A 149 1.50 1.22 22.24
CA THR A 149 1.33 0.73 23.63
C THR A 149 0.90 -0.74 23.72
N ILE A 150 0.75 -1.40 22.56
CA ILE A 150 0.24 -2.76 22.44
C ILE A 150 1.32 -3.83 22.67
N ALA A 151 2.60 -3.49 22.62
CA ALA A 151 3.67 -4.43 22.93
C ALA A 151 3.63 -4.93 24.39
N LYS A 152 4.32 -6.05 24.66
CA LYS A 152 4.70 -6.41 26.03
C LYS A 152 6.05 -5.74 26.34
N GLY A 153 6.06 -4.81 27.28
CA GLY A 153 7.20 -3.94 27.51
C GLY A 153 7.05 -2.62 26.74
N ASN A 154 8.16 -1.93 26.48
CA ASN A 154 8.16 -0.67 25.74
C ASN A 154 8.30 -0.90 24.24
N ALA A 155 7.72 -0.03 23.42
CA ALA A 155 7.88 -0.10 21.96
C ALA A 155 9.35 -0.11 21.52
N MET A 156 10.19 0.68 22.20
CA MET A 156 11.63 0.76 21.90
C MET A 156 12.40 -0.52 22.22
N ASP A 157 11.85 -1.44 23.02
CA ASP A 157 12.47 -2.75 23.26
C ASP A 157 12.39 -3.67 22.01
N HIS A 158 11.52 -3.32 21.06
CA HIS A 158 11.24 -4.03 19.82
C HIS A 158 11.63 -3.27 18.55
N TYR A 159 11.89 -1.97 18.65
CA TYR A 159 12.20 -1.09 17.52
C TYR A 159 13.37 -1.61 16.68
N SER A 160 13.12 -1.91 15.41
CA SER A 160 14.10 -2.43 14.44
C SER A 160 14.91 -3.66 14.91
N LYS A 161 14.27 -4.60 15.62
CA LYS A 161 15.02 -5.66 16.33
C LYS A 161 14.84 -7.06 15.75
N HIS A 162 13.69 -7.36 15.17
CA HIS A 162 13.27 -8.74 14.91
C HIS A 162 13.45 -9.10 13.43
N ALA A 163 14.00 -10.29 13.18
CA ALA A 163 14.21 -10.82 11.84
C ALA A 163 12.98 -11.61 11.35
N PHE A 164 11.85 -10.92 11.13
CA PHE A 164 10.62 -11.57 10.64
C PHE A 164 10.74 -12.07 9.19
N PHE A 165 11.54 -11.36 8.40
CA PHE A 165 11.98 -11.69 7.05
C PHE A 165 13.39 -11.11 6.85
N LYS A 166 14.05 -11.49 5.75
CA LYS A 166 15.37 -10.96 5.37
C LYS A 166 15.26 -10.25 4.03
N LEU A 167 15.75 -9.02 3.98
CA LEU A 167 15.93 -8.27 2.73
C LEU A 167 17.36 -8.50 2.22
N THR A 168 17.51 -8.71 0.91
CA THR A 168 18.81 -8.57 0.25
C THR A 168 19.20 -7.08 0.18
N PRO A 169 20.48 -6.75 -0.07
CA PRO A 169 20.89 -5.35 -0.26
C PRO A 169 20.07 -4.63 -1.34
N GLU A 170 19.73 -5.32 -2.43
CA GLU A 170 18.94 -4.77 -3.53
C GLU A 170 17.49 -4.52 -3.09
N GLN A 171 16.90 -5.44 -2.32
CA GLN A 171 15.56 -5.28 -1.76
C GLN A 171 15.52 -4.13 -0.74
N GLN A 172 16.53 -4.00 0.13
CA GLN A 172 16.63 -2.89 1.08
C GLN A 172 16.75 -1.55 0.35
N ALA A 173 17.61 -1.46 -0.67
CA ALA A 173 17.75 -0.27 -1.50
C ALA A 173 16.45 0.09 -2.23
N LEU A 174 15.69 -0.91 -2.68
CA LEU A 174 14.36 -0.70 -3.27
C LEU A 174 13.38 -0.10 -2.25
N VAL A 175 13.31 -0.64 -1.02
CA VAL A 175 12.45 -0.09 0.04
C VAL A 175 12.83 1.36 0.33
N GLU A 176 14.12 1.66 0.46
CA GLU A 176 14.60 3.02 0.74
C GLU A 176 14.27 4.00 -0.39
N ASN A 177 14.43 3.59 -1.65
CA ASN A 177 14.10 4.44 -2.79
C ASN A 177 12.60 4.70 -2.91
N VAL A 178 11.77 3.68 -2.69
CA VAL A 178 10.31 3.80 -2.77
C VAL A 178 9.76 4.63 -1.60
N SER A 179 10.23 4.39 -0.38
CA SER A 179 9.74 5.06 0.83
C SER A 179 9.94 6.59 0.80
N LYS A 180 10.99 7.08 0.12
CA LYS A 180 11.27 8.51 -0.07
C LYS A 180 10.20 9.23 -0.91
N ASN A 181 9.44 8.49 -1.71
CA ASN A 181 8.49 9.04 -2.68
C ASN A 181 7.03 8.89 -2.24
N ILE A 182 6.78 8.21 -1.11
CA ILE A 182 5.42 7.95 -0.62
C ILE A 182 5.09 8.91 0.52
N TYR A 183 4.09 9.75 0.30
CA TYR A 183 3.53 10.67 1.27
C TYR A 183 2.11 10.25 1.66
N ARG A 184 1.60 10.87 2.72
CA ARG A 184 0.28 10.64 3.31
C ARG A 184 -0.31 11.98 3.77
N PRO A 185 -1.61 12.24 3.57
CA PRO A 185 -2.16 13.60 3.63
C PRO A 185 -2.23 14.19 5.05
N CYS A 186 -1.80 13.44 6.07
CA CYS A 186 -1.72 13.87 7.46
C CYS A 186 -0.40 14.59 7.83
N CYS A 187 0.69 14.44 7.07
CA CYS A 187 1.98 15.10 7.37
C CYS A 187 2.81 15.39 6.12
N ASP A 188 3.90 16.15 6.27
CA ASP A 188 4.83 16.48 5.17
C ASP A 188 6.04 15.53 5.08
N ASN A 189 6.08 14.51 5.93
CA ASN A 189 7.14 13.52 5.97
C ASN A 189 6.80 12.33 5.06
N SER A 190 7.79 11.88 4.29
CA SER A 190 7.67 10.65 3.48
C SER A 190 7.68 9.40 4.37
N THR A 191 7.36 8.24 3.81
CA THR A 191 7.53 6.94 4.50
C THR A 191 8.98 6.67 4.93
N ASN A 192 9.97 7.29 4.28
CA ASN A 192 11.37 7.21 4.72
C ASN A 192 11.67 7.95 6.05
N PHE A 193 10.68 8.70 6.58
CA PHE A 193 10.67 9.23 7.95
C PHE A 193 9.36 8.75 8.61
N PRO A 194 9.31 7.50 9.11
CA PRO A 194 8.08 6.87 9.59
C PRO A 194 7.75 7.28 11.02
N ASP A 195 7.41 8.55 11.22
CA ASP A 195 7.16 9.21 12.51
C ASP A 195 5.73 9.03 13.06
N CYS A 196 4.82 8.52 12.26
CA CYS A 196 3.46 8.20 12.68
C CYS A 196 3.08 6.77 12.31
N ASN A 197 2.01 6.27 12.92
CA ASN A 197 1.48 4.92 12.68
C ASN A 197 1.28 4.60 11.20
N HIS A 198 0.76 5.53 10.39
CA HIS A 198 0.57 5.33 8.95
C HIS A 198 1.91 5.21 8.20
N GLY A 199 2.93 5.97 8.61
CA GLY A 199 4.26 5.88 8.01
C GLY A 199 4.96 4.57 8.35
N MET A 200 4.88 4.17 9.61
CA MET A 200 5.46 2.91 10.06
C MET A 200 4.72 1.71 9.46
N ALA A 201 3.40 1.77 9.33
CA ALA A 201 2.61 0.75 8.64
C ALA A 201 2.95 0.67 7.15
N MET A 202 3.09 1.81 6.49
CA MET A 202 3.52 1.84 5.08
C MET A 202 4.94 1.27 4.93
N LEU A 203 5.87 1.57 5.85
CA LEU A 203 7.20 0.95 5.84
C LEU A 203 7.09 -0.58 5.95
N GLY A 204 6.34 -1.09 6.94
CA GLY A 204 6.11 -2.53 7.10
C GLY A 204 5.53 -3.21 5.86
N LEU A 205 4.62 -2.53 5.15
CA LEU A 205 4.08 -2.98 3.86
C LEU A 205 5.17 -3.05 2.78
N LEU A 206 6.00 -2.02 2.63
CA LEU A 206 7.05 -1.99 1.60
C LEU A 206 8.12 -3.07 1.87
N GLU A 207 8.45 -3.30 3.13
CA GLU A 207 9.40 -4.34 3.53
C GLU A 207 8.92 -5.74 3.15
N ILE A 208 7.68 -6.10 3.53
CA ILE A 208 7.13 -7.41 3.18
C ILE A 208 7.02 -7.58 1.66
N MET A 209 6.61 -6.53 0.93
CA MET A 209 6.56 -6.54 -0.54
C MET A 209 7.94 -6.80 -1.14
N ALA A 210 8.97 -6.07 -0.70
CA ALA A 210 10.32 -6.24 -1.20
C ALA A 210 10.87 -7.64 -0.89
N SER A 211 10.64 -8.15 0.33
CA SER A 211 11.06 -9.50 0.74
C SER A 211 10.47 -10.61 -0.15
N GLN A 212 9.30 -10.37 -0.73
CA GLN A 212 8.59 -11.28 -1.62
C GLN A 212 8.87 -11.02 -3.11
N GLY A 213 9.83 -10.13 -3.42
CA GLY A 213 10.26 -9.84 -4.78
C GLY A 213 9.27 -9.01 -5.60
N ILE A 214 8.37 -8.27 -4.95
CA ILE A 214 7.42 -7.40 -5.64
C ILE A 214 8.16 -6.19 -6.24
N SER A 215 7.87 -5.89 -7.51
CA SER A 215 8.52 -4.81 -8.26
C SER A 215 8.18 -3.41 -7.73
N GLU A 216 9.07 -2.43 -7.97
CA GLU A 216 8.85 -1.00 -7.66
C GLU A 216 7.48 -0.48 -8.14
N LYS A 217 7.11 -0.82 -9.38
CA LYS A 217 5.84 -0.41 -9.98
C LYS A 217 4.63 -0.91 -9.17
N GLU A 218 4.66 -2.18 -8.78
CA GLU A 218 3.58 -2.76 -7.97
C GLU A 218 3.61 -2.24 -6.53
N MET A 219 4.78 -1.87 -5.99
CA MET A 219 4.89 -1.19 -4.69
C MET A 219 4.15 0.14 -4.68
N TYR A 220 4.36 1.03 -5.67
CA TYR A 220 3.60 2.29 -5.72
C TYR A 220 2.10 2.06 -5.95
N LYS A 221 1.72 1.12 -6.83
CA LYS A 221 0.30 0.80 -7.05
C LYS A 221 -0.37 0.32 -5.76
N THR A 222 0.26 -0.61 -5.05
CA THR A 222 -0.25 -1.16 -3.78
C THR A 222 -0.29 -0.08 -2.70
N ALA A 223 0.75 0.74 -2.59
CA ALA A 223 0.79 1.85 -1.63
C ALA A 223 -0.33 2.87 -1.88
N LEU A 224 -0.61 3.20 -3.15
CA LEU A 224 -1.71 4.09 -3.52
C LEU A 224 -3.06 3.50 -3.11
N GLN A 225 -3.27 2.21 -3.37
CA GLN A 225 -4.48 1.52 -2.97
C GLN A 225 -4.65 1.52 -1.45
N VAL A 226 -3.61 1.14 -0.70
CA VAL A 226 -3.66 1.07 0.78
C VAL A 226 -3.87 2.45 1.40
N ASN A 227 -3.15 3.48 0.93
CA ASN A 227 -3.40 4.85 1.37
C ASN A 227 -4.83 5.32 1.07
N SER A 228 -5.43 4.89 -0.06
CA SER A 228 -6.82 5.23 -0.38
C SER A 228 -7.83 4.58 0.56
N PHE A 229 -7.49 3.46 1.21
CA PHE A 229 -8.30 2.88 2.30
C PHE A 229 -8.08 3.60 3.63
N TRP A 230 -6.87 4.09 3.91
CA TRP A 230 -6.56 4.81 5.15
C TRP A 230 -7.03 6.27 5.14
N PHE A 231 -7.10 6.89 3.96
CA PHE A 231 -7.46 8.30 3.75
C PHE A 231 -8.52 8.45 2.63
N PRO A 232 -9.70 7.82 2.79
CA PRO A 232 -10.67 7.71 1.70
C PRO A 232 -11.19 9.06 1.21
N GLU A 233 -11.36 10.03 2.11
CA GLU A 233 -11.87 11.37 1.75
C GLU A 233 -10.85 12.17 0.97
N GLU A 234 -9.58 12.11 1.39
CA GLU A 234 -8.48 12.81 0.77
C GLU A 234 -8.19 12.27 -0.63
N TYR A 235 -8.11 10.94 -0.79
CA TYR A 235 -7.92 10.35 -2.11
C TYR A 235 -9.14 10.54 -3.02
N ALA A 236 -10.35 10.62 -2.48
CA ALA A 236 -11.52 11.04 -3.26
C ALA A 236 -11.42 12.51 -3.72
N ALA A 237 -10.86 13.41 -2.92
CA ALA A 237 -10.66 14.81 -3.33
C ALA A 237 -9.54 14.94 -4.37
N ILE A 238 -8.44 14.18 -4.23
CA ILE A 238 -7.39 14.08 -5.25
C ILE A 238 -7.96 13.53 -6.56
N ALA A 239 -8.84 12.52 -6.50
CA ALA A 239 -9.53 12.00 -7.68
C ALA A 239 -10.36 13.08 -8.39
N ARG A 240 -11.14 13.87 -7.63
CA ARG A 240 -11.90 15.00 -8.17
C ARG A 240 -11.00 16.06 -8.79
N TYR A 241 -9.82 16.29 -8.24
CA TYR A 241 -8.87 17.26 -8.78
C TYR A 241 -8.40 16.85 -10.18
N PHE A 242 -7.95 15.60 -10.34
CA PHE A 242 -7.51 15.11 -11.64
C PHE A 242 -8.65 15.04 -12.66
N ALA A 243 -9.86 14.65 -12.21
CA ALA A 243 -11.06 14.71 -13.05
C ALA A 243 -11.36 16.14 -13.53
N SER A 244 -11.16 17.17 -12.69
CA SER A 244 -11.33 18.57 -13.10
C SER A 244 -10.32 19.03 -14.16
N LYS A 245 -9.22 18.29 -14.33
CA LYS A 245 -8.20 18.48 -15.37
C LYS A 245 -8.40 17.59 -16.60
N GLY A 246 -9.52 16.85 -16.67
CA GLY A 246 -9.79 15.90 -17.76
C GLY A 246 -8.92 14.65 -17.72
N GLN A 247 -8.31 14.34 -16.58
CA GLN A 247 -7.44 13.16 -16.40
C GLN A 247 -8.16 12.08 -15.59
N THR A 248 -7.89 10.81 -15.92
CA THR A 248 -8.36 9.65 -15.15
C THR A 248 -7.22 9.14 -14.27
N LEU A 249 -7.50 8.76 -13.02
CA LEU A 249 -6.48 8.25 -12.08
C LEU A 249 -5.69 7.05 -12.62
N SER A 250 -6.34 6.17 -13.38
CA SER A 250 -5.67 5.02 -13.99
C SER A 250 -4.61 5.37 -15.03
N ALA A 251 -4.63 6.61 -15.56
CA ALA A 251 -3.66 7.11 -16.52
C ALA A 251 -2.49 7.88 -15.87
N ILE A 252 -2.56 8.11 -14.56
CA ILE A 252 -1.55 8.84 -13.81
C ILE A 252 -0.64 7.84 -13.09
N ASP A 253 0.66 8.11 -13.09
CA ASP A 253 1.61 7.28 -12.37
C ASP A 253 1.27 7.29 -10.86
N PRO A 254 1.06 6.12 -10.21
CA PRO A 254 0.84 6.07 -8.77
C PRO A 254 1.92 6.80 -7.95
N LYS A 255 3.18 6.82 -8.41
CA LYS A 255 4.27 7.56 -7.78
C LYS A 255 4.02 9.07 -7.78
N GLU A 256 3.40 9.61 -8.82
CA GLU A 256 3.04 11.02 -8.89
C GLU A 256 1.96 11.35 -7.85
N ILE A 257 0.89 10.55 -7.80
CA ILE A 257 -0.22 10.73 -6.86
C ILE A 257 0.28 10.63 -5.41
N LEU A 258 1.15 9.65 -5.11
CA LEU A 258 1.75 9.45 -3.79
C LEU A 258 2.79 10.51 -3.42
N GLY A 259 3.25 11.30 -4.39
CA GLY A 259 4.29 12.29 -4.21
C GLY A 259 3.87 13.48 -3.35
N ARG A 260 4.87 14.28 -2.97
CA ARG A 260 4.72 15.44 -2.07
C ARG A 260 3.65 16.42 -2.54
N ASN A 261 3.49 16.64 -3.84
CA ASN A 261 2.58 17.65 -4.39
C ASN A 261 1.10 17.32 -4.18
N TYR A 262 0.76 16.05 -4.00
CA TYR A 262 -0.62 15.57 -3.92
C TYR A 262 -0.93 14.92 -2.57
N SER A 263 -0.06 14.00 -2.13
CA SER A 263 -0.32 13.20 -0.93
C SER A 263 0.36 13.72 0.33
N SER A 264 1.19 14.76 0.33
CA SER A 264 1.64 15.36 1.60
C SER A 264 0.56 16.26 2.22
N ALA A 265 0.62 16.57 3.51
CA ALA A 265 -0.32 17.49 4.14
C ALA A 265 -0.38 18.86 3.44
N SER A 266 0.78 19.43 3.10
CA SER A 266 0.85 20.71 2.40
C SER A 266 0.40 20.61 0.94
N GLY A 267 0.73 19.50 0.26
CA GLY A 267 0.29 19.22 -1.11
C GLY A 267 -1.22 19.04 -1.19
N PHE A 268 -1.76 18.13 -0.39
CA PHE A 268 -3.19 17.85 -0.30
C PHE A 268 -4.00 19.11 0.01
N ARG A 269 -3.56 19.94 0.97
CA ARG A 269 -4.25 21.20 1.29
C ARG A 269 -4.38 22.13 0.09
N LYS A 270 -3.35 22.23 -0.75
CA LYS A 270 -3.38 23.02 -1.99
C LYS A 270 -4.39 22.43 -2.98
N ILE A 271 -4.39 21.12 -3.14
CA ILE A 271 -5.30 20.40 -4.05
C ILE A 271 -6.75 20.53 -3.59
N ALA A 272 -7.01 20.33 -2.30
CA ALA A 272 -8.33 20.44 -1.68
C ALA A 272 -8.94 21.84 -1.85
N ALA A 273 -8.13 22.90 -1.81
CA ALA A 273 -8.60 24.27 -2.06
C ALA A 273 -9.08 24.51 -3.51
N LEU A 274 -8.69 23.64 -4.46
CA LEU A 274 -9.02 23.76 -5.88
C LEU A 274 -10.22 22.90 -6.30
N VAL A 275 -10.76 22.08 -5.40
CA VAL A 275 -11.91 21.21 -5.66
C VAL A 275 -13.07 21.52 -4.71
N PRO A 276 -14.32 21.50 -5.19
CA PRO A 276 -15.48 21.61 -4.31
C PRO A 276 -15.44 20.51 -3.24
N GLN A 277 -15.54 20.92 -1.97
CA GLN A 277 -15.59 20.00 -0.85
C GLN A 277 -17.01 19.42 -0.73
N VAL A 278 -17.12 18.10 -0.79
CA VAL A 278 -18.35 17.41 -0.41
C VAL A 278 -18.34 17.36 1.12
N LYS A 279 -19.36 17.90 1.78
CA LYS A 279 -19.45 17.83 3.25
C LYS A 279 -19.51 16.37 3.66
N SER A 280 -18.43 15.85 4.23
CA SER A 280 -18.42 14.57 4.94
C SER A 280 -18.70 14.81 6.42
N SER A 281 -19.56 13.99 7.00
CA SER A 281 -19.83 13.91 8.43
C SER A 281 -19.07 12.72 9.01
N GLY A 282 -17.94 12.95 9.69
CA GLY A 282 -17.26 11.90 10.46
C GLY A 282 -15.83 12.26 10.84
N GLY A 283 -15.59 12.54 12.12
CA GLY A 283 -14.27 12.88 12.65
C GLY A 283 -13.33 11.67 12.66
N GLY A 284 -12.22 11.77 11.92
CA GLY A 284 -11.07 10.87 12.02
C GLY A 284 -10.18 11.25 13.20
N GLY A 285 -10.51 10.77 14.40
CA GLY A 285 -9.61 10.82 15.55
C GLY A 285 -8.65 9.64 15.53
N CYS A 286 -7.38 9.87 15.21
CA CYS A 286 -6.32 8.86 15.32
C CYS A 286 -5.71 8.91 16.73
N GLY A 287 -6.45 8.39 17.71
CA GLY A 287 -5.94 8.09 19.04
C GLY A 287 -6.50 6.73 19.48
N VAL A 288 -5.70 5.96 20.22
CA VAL A 288 -6.24 4.88 21.05
C VAL A 288 -6.93 5.57 22.23
N ASP A 289 -8.23 5.86 22.11
CA ASP A 289 -9.00 6.52 23.16
C ASP A 289 -8.99 5.67 24.43
N SER A 290 -8.28 6.14 25.46
CA SER A 290 -8.44 5.71 26.83
C SER A 290 -9.79 6.22 27.33
N GLY A 291 -10.79 5.35 27.35
CA GLY A 291 -12.14 5.69 27.77
C GLY A 291 -12.19 6.34 29.15
N GLN A 292 -12.52 7.63 29.18
CA GLN A 292 -13.08 8.32 30.35
C GLN A 292 -14.28 9.19 29.92
N PRO A 293 -15.29 9.36 30.78
CA PRO A 293 -16.57 9.96 30.39
C PRO A 293 -16.42 11.46 30.11
N THR A 294 -16.97 11.90 28.98
CA THR A 294 -17.04 13.30 28.55
C THR A 294 -17.96 14.14 29.46
N ALA A 295 -17.41 15.20 30.05
CA ALA A 295 -18.17 16.35 30.55
C ALA A 295 -18.17 17.48 29.49
N PRO A 296 -19.17 18.38 29.46
CA PRO A 296 -19.49 19.16 28.27
C PRO A 296 -18.56 20.33 27.98
N GLN A 297 -18.47 20.62 26.68
CA GLN A 297 -17.63 21.61 26.00
C GLN A 297 -17.67 23.02 26.60
N GLN A 298 -16.49 23.65 26.67
CA GLN A 298 -16.36 25.10 26.52
C GLN A 298 -15.15 25.42 25.63
N GLN A 299 -15.39 26.24 24.60
CA GLN A 299 -14.41 26.75 23.65
C GLN A 299 -13.27 27.51 24.34
N SER A 300 -12.03 27.35 23.86
CA SER A 300 -11.17 28.46 23.39
C SER A 300 -9.73 28.02 23.14
N GLY A 301 -9.12 28.57 22.08
CA GLY A 301 -7.69 28.93 22.06
C GLY A 301 -6.69 27.94 21.49
N CYS A 302 -6.19 28.22 20.29
CA CYS A 302 -4.85 27.77 19.85
C CYS A 302 -3.77 28.50 20.67
N GLY A 303 -2.75 27.79 21.15
CA GLY A 303 -1.57 28.40 21.75
C GLY A 303 -0.54 27.40 22.28
N ILE A 304 0.58 27.31 21.54
CA ILE A 304 1.91 26.71 21.83
C ILE A 304 1.94 25.19 22.00
#